data_AF-A0AAE4FNM9-F1
#
_entry.id   AF-A0AAE4FNM9-F1
#
_cell.length_a   1.000
_cell.length_b   1.000
_cell.length_c   1.000
_cell.angle_alpha   90.00
_cell.angle_beta   90.00
_cell.angle_gamma   90.00
#
_symmetry.space_group_name_H-M   'P 1'
#
loop_
_entity.id
_entity.type
_entity.pdbx_description
1 polymer ?
#
loop_
_entity_poly.entity_id
_entity_poly.type
_entity_poly.pdbx_seq_one_letter_code
_entity_poly.pdbx_strand_id
1 'polypeptide(L)' 'MAKKDTNNTEKTFNAVAKQFIKYGGEHLKAGDKFQIKESDIKELSMYAEIEIPKEDENNQVFNEEDGKQGDKVGE' A
#
# COMPACT_ATOMS: atom_id res chain seq x y z
N MET A 1 28.46 -18.52 -15.34
CA MET A 1 27.48 -18.21 -14.27
C MET A 1 26.41 -17.33 -14.86
N ALA A 2 25.26 -17.91 -15.20
CA ALA A 2 24.10 -17.14 -15.64
C ALA A 2 23.59 -16.37 -14.43
N LYS A 3 23.60 -15.04 -14.52
CA LYS A 3 23.00 -14.17 -13.52
C LYS A 3 21.51 -14.51 -13.57
N LYS A 4 20.99 -15.03 -12.47
CA LYS A 4 19.57 -15.31 -12.31
C LYS A 4 18.89 -13.96 -12.38
N ASP A 5 18.33 -13.61 -13.53
CA ASP A 5 17.41 -12.50 -13.67
C ASP A 5 16.19 -12.90 -12.83
N THR A 6 16.28 -12.63 -11.53
CA THR A 6 15.17 -12.69 -10.58
C THR A 6 14.20 -11.65 -11.09
N ASN A 7 13.31 -12.13 -11.96
CA ASN A 7 12.25 -11.41 -12.61
C ASN A 7 11.36 -10.87 -11.49
N ASN A 8 11.69 -9.67 -11.03
CA ASN A 8 10.95 -8.98 -10.00
C ASN A 8 9.71 -8.39 -10.64
N THR A 9 8.78 -9.27 -11.04
CA THR A 9 7.41 -8.96 -11.44
C THR A 9 6.61 -8.53 -10.22
N GLU A 10 7.11 -7.55 -9.47
CA GLU A 10 6.32 -6.83 -8.48
C GLU A 10 5.19 -6.13 -9.26
N LYS A 11 3.95 -6.54 -9.01
CA LYS A 11 2.78 -5.85 -9.56
C LYS A 11 2.81 -4.41 -9.06
N THR A 12 2.73 -3.47 -9.99
CA THR A 12 2.63 -2.04 -9.70
C THR A 12 1.24 -1.55 -10.04
N PHE A 13 0.74 -0.63 -9.24
CA PHE A 13 -0.61 -0.11 -9.33
C PHE A 13 -0.55 1.40 -9.44
N ASN A 14 -1.48 1.97 -10.20
CA ASN A 14 -1.62 3.41 -10.28
C ASN A 14 -2.27 3.91 -9.00
N ALA A 15 -1.73 4.97 -8.43
CA ALA A 15 -2.28 5.62 -7.26
C ALA A 15 -2.28 7.13 -7.43
N VAL A 16 -3.21 7.80 -6.75
CA VAL A 16 -3.33 9.25 -6.69
C VAL A 16 -3.05 9.69 -5.26
N ALA A 17 -2.03 10.50 -5.05
CA ALA A 17 -1.70 10.98 -3.71
C ALA A 17 -2.84 11.83 -3.15
N LYS A 18 -3.31 11.55 -1.92
CA LYS A 18 -4.38 12.33 -1.26
C LYS A 18 -3.80 13.53 -0.51
N GLN A 19 -2.51 13.48 -0.20
CA GLN A 19 -1.78 14.52 0.52
C GLN A 19 -0.34 14.59 0.01
N PHE A 20 0.43 15.53 0.54
CA PHE A 20 1.86 15.59 0.27
C PHE A 20 2.57 14.38 0.90
N ILE A 21 3.11 13.51 0.06
CA ILE A 21 3.85 12.32 0.49
C ILE A 21 5.21 12.26 -0.18
N LYS A 22 6.16 11.57 0.45
CA LYS A 22 7.46 11.28 -0.15
C LYS A 22 7.56 9.79 -0.44
N TYR A 23 7.61 9.41 -1.72
CA TYR A 23 7.70 8.01 -2.14
C TYR A 23 8.74 7.86 -3.25
N GLY A 24 9.56 6.81 -3.18
CA GLY A 24 10.64 6.60 -4.16
C GLY A 24 11.71 7.71 -4.20
N GLY A 25 11.79 8.55 -3.16
CA GLY A 25 12.66 9.73 -3.14
C GLY A 25 12.04 11.00 -3.75
N GLU A 26 10.86 10.90 -4.35
CA GLU A 26 10.14 12.01 -4.97
C GLU A 26 9.05 12.56 -4.02
N HIS A 27 8.75 13.86 -4.13
CA HIS A 27 7.69 14.50 -3.34
C HIS A 27 6.45 14.63 -4.22
N LEU A 28 5.42 13.85 -3.89
CA LEU A 28 4.13 13.82 -4.57
C LEU A 28 3.19 14.77 -3.87
N LYS A 29 2.43 15.57 -4.62
CA LYS A 29 1.42 16.47 -4.07
C LYS A 29 0.05 15.80 -4.05
N ALA A 30 -0.89 16.36 -3.30
CA ALA A 30 -2.28 15.92 -3.40
C ALA A 30 -2.76 16.08 -4.86
N GLY A 31 -3.27 15.00 -5.45
CA GLY A 31 -3.70 14.90 -6.85
C GLY A 31 -2.63 14.40 -7.82
N ASP A 32 -1.37 14.23 -7.41
CA ASP A 32 -0.34 13.63 -8.27
C ASP A 32 -0.58 12.14 -8.46
N LYS A 33 -0.40 11.67 -9.70
CA LYS A 33 -0.51 10.26 -10.07
C LYS A 33 0.86 9.61 -10.06
N PHE A 34 0.98 8.46 -9.41
CA PHE A 34 2.23 7.73 -9.28
C PHE A 34 2.00 6.23 -9.27
N GLN A 35 3.06 5.46 -9.48
CA GLN A 35 3.02 4.00 -9.43
C GLN A 35 3.56 3.52 -8.10
N ILE A 36 2.83 2.62 -7.46
CA ILE A 36 3.21 1.99 -6.20
C ILE A 36 3.34 0.50 -6.38
N LYS A 37 4.23 -0.12 -5.62
CA LYS A 37 4.35 -1.57 -5.59
C LYS A 37 3.24 -2.18 -4.75
N GLU A 38 2.86 -3.41 -5.07
CA GLU A 38 1.88 -4.18 -4.29
C GLU A 38 2.23 -4.24 -2.79
N SER A 39 3.51 -4.41 -2.46
CA SER A 39 3.97 -4.45 -1.06
C SER A 39 3.73 -3.14 -0.31
N ASP A 40 3.77 -2.00 -1.01
CA ASP A 40 3.59 -0.67 -0.42
C ASP A 40 2.10 -0.23 -0.41
N ILE A 41 1.19 -0.93 -1.10
CA ILE A 41 -0.26 -0.60 -1.16
C ILE A 41 -0.83 -0.45 0.24
N LYS A 42 -0.50 -1.37 1.15
CA LYS A 42 -1.07 -1.38 2.50
C LYS A 42 -0.70 -0.11 3.27
N GLU A 43 0.54 0.36 3.11
CA GLU A 43 1.04 1.57 3.75
C GLU A 43 0.57 2.84 3.05
N LEU A 44 0.49 2.82 1.72
CA LEU A 44 0.11 3.99 0.93
C LEU A 44 -1.41 4.17 0.80
N SER A 45 -2.22 3.15 1.04
CA SER A 45 -3.70 3.21 1.02
C SER A 45 -4.26 4.30 1.94
N MET A 46 -3.59 4.56 3.07
CA MET A 46 -3.96 5.62 4.01
C MET A 46 -3.55 7.03 3.55
N TYR A 47 -2.64 7.14 2.58
CA TYR A 47 -2.10 8.43 2.09
C TYR A 47 -2.38 8.71 0.61
N ALA A 48 -2.79 7.71 -0.15
CA ALA A 48 -3.01 7.72 -1.59
C ALA A 48 -4.22 6.82 -1.93
N GLU A 49 -4.95 7.21 -2.97
CA GLU A 49 -6.06 6.47 -3.53
C GLU A 49 -5.56 5.57 -4.65
N ILE A 50 -5.66 4.27 -4.45
CA ILE A 50 -5.03 3.27 -5.32
C ILE A 50 -6.08 2.76 -6.30
N GLU A 51 -5.84 2.94 -7.59
CA GLU A 51 -6.69 2.42 -8.67
C GLU A 51 -6.36 0.94 -8.90
N ILE A 52 -7.04 0.06 -8.16
CA ILE A 52 -6.98 -1.39 -8.37
C ILE A 52 -8.04 -1.77 -9.42
N PRO A 53 -7.66 -2.37 -10.57
CA PRO A 53 -8.65 -2.85 -11.53
C PRO A 53 -9.54 -3.91 -10.87
N LYS A 54 -10.86 -3.78 -11.04
CA LYS A 54 -11.91 -4.59 -10.38
C LYS A 54 -11.85 -6.12 -10.63
N GLU A 55 -10.91 -6.59 -11.44
CA GLU A 55 -10.73 -8.02 -11.70
C GLU A 55 -9.99 -8.75 -10.55
N ASP A 56 -9.33 -8.03 -9.64
CA ASP A 56 -8.63 -8.58 -8.46
C ASP A 56 -9.36 -8.28 -7.11
N GLU A 57 -10.64 -7.90 -7.14
CA GLU A 57 -11.44 -7.53 -5.93
C GLU A 57 -11.73 -8.72 -4.97
N ASN A 58 -11.30 -9.94 -5.27
CA ASN A 58 -11.71 -11.14 -4.51
C ASN A 58 -10.83 -11.49 -3.29
N ASN A 59 -9.77 -10.72 -2.96
CA ASN A 59 -8.92 -11.04 -1.81
C ASN A 59 -8.55 -9.85 -0.91
N GLN A 60 -9.38 -8.80 -0.85
CA GLN A 60 -9.16 -7.70 0.10
C GLN A 60 -9.78 -8.03 1.46
N VAL A 61 -9.20 -9.00 2.16
CA VAL A 61 -9.40 -9.13 3.61
C VAL A 61 -8.49 -8.13 4.28
N PHE A 62 -8.93 -6.88 4.38
CA PHE A 62 -8.38 -5.93 5.33
C PHE A 62 -8.81 -6.40 6.73
N ASN A 63 -8.02 -7.31 7.32
CA ASN A 63 -8.12 -7.60 8.74
C ASN A 63 -7.77 -6.33 9.52
N GLU A 64 -8.78 -5.55 9.89
CA GLU A 64 -8.75 -4.77 11.12
C GLU A 64 -8.69 -5.76 12.29
N GLU A 65 -7.48 -6.22 12.64
CA GLU A 65 -7.21 -6.61 14.02
C GLU A 65 -7.23 -5.31 14.84
N ASP A 66 -8.42 -4.92 15.29
CA ASP A 66 -8.61 -4.02 16.42
C ASP A 66 -7.99 -4.70 17.65
N GLY A 67 -6.68 -4.50 17.78
CA GLY A 67 -5.97 -4.70 19.03
C GLY A 67 -6.44 -3.65 20.03
N LYS A 68 -7.56 -3.89 20.72
CA LYS A 68 -7.81 -3.25 22.01
C LYS A 68 -7.35 -4.15 23.14
N GLN A 69 -6.06 -4.00 23.41
CA GLN A 69 -5.42 -4.28 24.68
C GLN A 69 -6.14 -3.49 25.78
N GLY A 70 -6.78 -4.20 26.71
CA GLY A 70 -7.40 -3.64 27.91
C GLY A 70 -6.99 -4.45 29.13
N ASP A 71 -5.76 -4.23 29.60
CA ASP A 71 -5.29 -4.70 30.89
C ASP A 71 -5.72 -3.67 31.97
N LYS A 72 -6.54 -4.10 32.95
CA LYS A 72 -6.42 -3.72 34.38
C LYS A 72 -7.54 -4.30 35.27
N VAL A 73 -7.13 -5.30 36.06
CA VAL A 73 -7.36 -5.55 37.50
C VAL A 73 -8.22 -4.55 38.34
N GLY A 74 -9.03 -5.13 39.23
CA GLY A 74 -9.53 -4.59 40.52
C GLY A 74 -11.02 -4.23 40.50
N GLU A 75 -11.89 -4.57 41.44
CA GLU A 75 -11.86 -5.19 42.79
C GLU A 75 -13.25 -5.79 43.05
#